data_AF-A0A6L8GDG6-F1
#
_entry.id   AF-A0A6L8GDG6-F1
#
_cell.length_a   1.000
_cell.length_b   1.000
_cell.length_c   1.000
_cell.angle_alpha   90.00
_cell.angle_beta   90.00
_cell.angle_gamma   90.00
#
_symmetry.space_group_name_H-M   'P 1'
#
loop_
_entity.id
_entity.type
_entity.pdbx_description
1 polymer ?
#
loop_
_entity_poly.entity_id
_entity_poly.type
_entity_poly.pdbx_seq_one_letter_code
_entity_poly.pdbx_strand_id
1 'polypeptide(L)'
;MSAAKYENRQNFEMSHWPELRQAWNDMLKLIFPGREVSGELKQMVFTVASLASGCVHCQSHGSYHLHKIGMPDEKIQALWSFESSDLFSDAERAALSLALAAGAAPNASGPEHFVELRKHFTDSQIIEILAVIAAGGYLNRWNATI
;
A
#
# COMPACT_ATOMS: atom_id res chain seq x y z
N MET A 1 32.88 5.41 -31.44
CA MET A 1 32.19 5.97 -30.26
C MET A 1 30.74 5.59 -30.37
N SER A 2 30.30 4.56 -29.64
CA SER A 2 28.91 4.09 -29.70
C SER A 2 28.01 5.13 -29.05
N ALA A 3 27.06 5.65 -29.82
CA ALA A 3 26.01 6.54 -29.35
C ALA A 3 25.32 5.96 -28.11
N ALA A 4 24.99 6.84 -27.16
CA ALA A 4 24.53 6.51 -25.83
C ALA A 4 23.35 5.51 -25.84
N LYS A 5 23.56 4.32 -25.26
CA LYS A 5 22.56 3.23 -25.15
C LYS A 5 21.51 3.46 -24.05
N TYR A 6 21.48 4.62 -23.41
CA TYR A 6 20.65 4.90 -22.25
C TYR A 6 19.93 6.23 -22.46
N GLU A 7 18.68 6.17 -22.90
CA GLU A 7 17.85 7.36 -23.11
C GLU A 7 16.93 7.67 -21.92
N ASN A 8 16.66 6.71 -21.01
CA ASN A 8 15.79 6.91 -19.85
C ASN A 8 16.02 5.83 -18.74
N ARG A 9 15.04 5.65 -17.86
CA ARG A 9 14.94 4.72 -16.72
C ARG A 9 14.64 3.25 -17.11
N GLN A 10 15.02 2.81 -18.32
CA GLN A 10 14.77 1.42 -18.74
C GLN A 10 15.73 0.41 -18.09
N ASN A 11 15.29 -0.85 -18.00
CA ASN A 11 16.06 -1.99 -17.48
C ASN A 11 16.36 -1.95 -15.98
N PHE A 12 15.65 -1.11 -15.22
CA PHE A 12 15.73 -1.04 -13.76
C PHE A 12 14.54 -1.73 -13.07
N GLU A 13 13.77 -2.54 -13.80
CA GLU A 13 12.77 -3.41 -13.21
C GLU A 13 13.45 -4.50 -12.36
N MET A 14 12.86 -4.84 -11.21
CA MET A 14 13.41 -5.86 -10.31
C MET A 14 13.68 -7.22 -10.97
N SER A 15 13.02 -7.53 -12.10
CA SER A 15 13.26 -8.77 -12.86
C SER A 15 14.68 -8.90 -13.39
N HIS A 16 15.43 -7.81 -13.52
CA HIS A 16 16.84 -7.82 -13.89
C HIS A 16 17.76 -8.35 -12.77
N TRP A 17 17.24 -8.50 -11.55
CA TRP A 17 17.88 -9.23 -10.45
C TRP A 17 16.93 -10.35 -9.96
N PRO A 18 17.00 -11.56 -10.55
CA PRO A 18 16.03 -12.64 -10.29
C PRO A 18 15.91 -13.05 -8.82
N GLU A 19 17.02 -13.10 -8.09
CA GLU A 19 17.05 -13.45 -6.66
C GLU A 19 16.32 -12.41 -5.81
N LEU A 20 16.56 -11.12 -6.08
CA LEU A 20 15.82 -10.03 -5.43
C LEU A 20 14.33 -10.12 -5.76
N ARG A 21 13.98 -10.36 -7.03
CA ARG A 21 12.59 -10.50 -7.46
C ARG A 21 11.90 -11.66 -6.74
N GLN A 22 12.57 -12.79 -6.60
CA GLN A 22 12.03 -13.96 -5.91
C GLN A 22 11.82 -13.68 -4.41
N ALA A 23 12.83 -13.12 -3.73
CA ALA A 23 12.72 -12.75 -2.32
C ALA A 23 11.56 -11.76 -2.09
N TRP A 24 11.41 -10.78 -2.99
CA TRP A 24 10.30 -9.82 -2.90
C TRP A 24 8.94 -10.47 -3.14
N ASN A 25 8.83 -11.42 -4.08
CA ASN A 25 7.59 -12.17 -4.28
C ASN A 25 7.18 -12.94 -3.03
N ASP A 26 8.13 -13.56 -2.33
CA ASP A 26 7.85 -14.32 -1.12
C ASP A 26 7.45 -13.41 0.05
N MET A 27 8.06 -12.21 0.14
CA MET A 27 7.58 -11.16 1.05
C MET A 27 6.14 -10.74 0.76
N LEU A 28 5.77 -10.51 -0.51
CA LEU A 28 4.40 -10.14 -0.87
C LEU A 28 3.40 -11.27 -0.57
N LYS A 29 3.76 -12.53 -0.81
CA LYS A 29 2.94 -13.70 -0.46
C LYS A 29 2.76 -13.87 1.04
N LEU A 30 3.69 -13.39 1.86
CA LEU A 30 3.55 -13.38 3.31
C LEU A 30 2.64 -12.25 3.79
N ILE A 31 2.80 -11.05 3.20
CA ILE A 31 2.20 -9.82 3.71
C ILE A 31 0.75 -9.64 3.26
N PHE A 32 0.46 -9.80 1.96
CA PHE A 32 -0.81 -9.38 1.36
C PHE A 32 -2.00 -10.34 1.55
N PRO A 33 -1.83 -11.67 1.55
CA PRO A 33 -2.95 -12.57 1.82
C PRO A 33 -3.60 -12.30 3.19
N GLY A 34 -4.91 -12.59 3.29
CA GLY A 34 -5.65 -12.44 4.54
C GLY A 34 -5.10 -13.37 5.63
N ARG A 35 -4.99 -12.85 6.85
CA ARG A 35 -4.66 -13.60 8.07
C ARG A 35 -5.55 -13.12 9.21
N GLU A 36 -5.03 -12.39 10.19
CA GLU A 36 -5.85 -11.76 11.23
C GLU A 36 -6.49 -10.46 10.72
N VAL A 37 -5.86 -9.84 9.72
CA VAL A 37 -6.42 -8.74 8.93
C VAL A 37 -6.87 -9.28 7.56
N SER A 38 -8.07 -8.89 7.11
CA SER A 38 -8.61 -9.34 5.83
C SER A 38 -7.73 -8.88 4.66
N GLY A 39 -7.67 -9.69 3.61
CA GLY A 39 -6.93 -9.32 2.39
C GLY A 39 -7.47 -8.03 1.74
N GLU A 40 -8.79 -7.81 1.84
CA GLU A 40 -9.44 -6.58 1.39
C GLU A 40 -8.93 -5.35 2.13
N LEU A 41 -8.89 -5.37 3.47
CA LEU A 41 -8.38 -4.25 4.25
C LEU A 41 -6.89 -4.01 4.00
N LYS A 42 -6.09 -5.07 3.90
CA LYS A 42 -4.68 -4.96 3.50
C LYS A 42 -4.54 -4.28 2.13
N GLN A 43 -5.36 -4.65 1.17
CA GLN A 43 -5.31 -4.04 -0.16
C GLN A 43 -5.75 -2.56 -0.15
N MET A 44 -6.74 -2.20 0.67
CA MET A 44 -7.13 -0.80 0.88
C MET A 44 -6.00 0.00 1.53
N VAL A 45 -5.35 -0.54 2.57
CA VAL A 45 -4.18 0.07 3.24
C VAL A 45 -3.06 0.33 2.24
N PHE A 46 -2.70 -0.65 1.40
CA PHE A 46 -1.69 -0.46 0.34
C PHE A 46 -2.09 0.66 -0.64
N THR A 47 -3.37 0.70 -1.02
CA THR A 47 -3.89 1.67 -1.97
C THR A 47 -3.83 3.09 -1.39
N VAL A 48 -4.25 3.28 -0.13
CA VAL A 48 -4.18 4.59 0.56
C VAL A 48 -2.74 5.03 0.84
N ALA A 49 -1.85 4.12 1.25
CA ALA A 49 -0.42 4.45 1.38
C ALA A 49 0.20 4.87 0.02
N SER A 50 -0.24 4.25 -1.07
CA SER A 50 0.18 4.61 -2.43
C SER A 50 -0.41 5.95 -2.92
N LEU A 51 -1.61 6.31 -2.47
CA LEU A 51 -2.19 7.64 -2.67
C LEU A 51 -1.35 8.68 -1.93
N ALA A 52 -1.03 8.45 -0.66
CA ALA A 52 -0.23 9.35 0.18
C ALA A 52 1.18 9.60 -0.37
N SER A 53 1.82 8.57 -0.95
CA SER A 53 3.16 8.68 -1.51
C SER A 53 3.21 9.30 -2.91
N GLY A 54 2.07 9.40 -3.60
CA GLY A 54 1.99 9.88 -4.99
C GLY A 54 2.42 8.87 -6.06
N CYS A 55 2.62 7.58 -5.73
CA CYS A 55 2.95 6.56 -6.73
C CYS A 55 1.73 6.22 -7.62
N VAL A 56 1.53 6.93 -8.73
CA VAL A 56 0.41 6.73 -9.67
C VAL A 56 0.31 5.29 -10.17
N HIS A 57 1.44 4.66 -10.53
CA HIS A 57 1.46 3.26 -10.95
C HIS A 57 0.89 2.33 -9.86
N CYS A 58 1.31 2.54 -8.61
CA CYS A 58 0.89 1.74 -7.47
C CYS A 58 -0.57 1.99 -7.11
N GLN A 59 -1.06 3.22 -7.26
CA GLN A 59 -2.47 3.56 -7.08
C GLN A 59 -3.34 2.79 -8.08
N SER A 60 -3.01 2.83 -9.38
CA SER A 60 -3.74 2.09 -10.41
C SER A 60 -3.70 0.58 -10.16
N HIS A 61 -2.54 0.03 -9.81
CA HIS A 61 -2.42 -1.39 -9.47
C HIS A 61 -3.24 -1.76 -8.23
N GLY A 62 -3.27 -0.88 -7.24
CA GLY A 62 -4.03 -1.03 -6.00
C GLY A 62 -5.53 -1.10 -6.26
N SER A 63 -6.08 -0.08 -6.93
CA SER A 63 -7.49 0.01 -7.30
C SER A 63 -7.92 -1.12 -8.23
N TYR A 64 -7.09 -1.50 -9.21
CA TYR A 64 -7.36 -2.63 -10.09
C TYR A 64 -7.45 -3.95 -9.30
N HIS A 65 -6.57 -4.17 -8.33
CA HIS A 65 -6.63 -5.37 -7.49
C HIS A 65 -7.90 -5.39 -6.64
N LEU A 66 -8.28 -4.26 -6.03
CA LEU A 66 -9.53 -4.15 -5.27
C LEU A 66 -10.76 -4.49 -6.12
N HIS A 67 -10.82 -3.97 -7.34
CA HIS A 67 -11.88 -4.31 -8.28
C HIS A 67 -11.87 -5.81 -8.62
N LYS A 68 -10.69 -6.36 -8.89
CA LYS A 68 -10.52 -7.78 -9.23
C LYS A 68 -10.97 -8.72 -8.11
N ILE A 69 -10.82 -8.33 -6.84
CA ILE A 69 -11.29 -9.13 -5.70
C ILE A 69 -12.77 -8.88 -5.37
N GLY A 70 -13.49 -8.09 -6.17
CA GLY A 70 -14.94 -7.91 -6.08
C GLY A 70 -15.38 -6.74 -5.20
N MET A 71 -14.47 -5.85 -4.79
CA MET A 71 -14.87 -4.63 -4.06
C MET A 71 -15.69 -3.71 -4.98
N PRO A 72 -16.83 -3.16 -4.51
CA PRO A 72 -17.61 -2.22 -5.31
C PRO A 72 -16.80 -0.99 -5.73
N ASP A 73 -16.91 -0.61 -7.00
CA ASP A 73 -16.17 0.54 -7.57
C ASP A 73 -16.43 1.83 -6.79
N GLU A 74 -17.64 2.03 -6.28
CA GLU A 74 -18.00 3.17 -5.43
C GLU A 74 -17.14 3.25 -4.16
N LYS A 75 -16.91 2.12 -3.49
CA LYS A 75 -16.05 2.06 -2.29
C LYS A 75 -14.58 2.28 -2.65
N ILE A 76 -14.13 1.78 -3.81
CA ILE A 76 -12.76 2.00 -4.30
C ILE A 76 -12.53 3.49 -4.57
N GLN A 77 -13.48 4.16 -5.24
CA GLN A 77 -13.41 5.59 -5.52
C GLN A 77 -13.45 6.42 -4.22
N ALA A 78 -14.25 5.99 -3.24
CA ALA A 78 -14.37 6.65 -1.95
C ALA A 78 -13.10 6.54 -1.07
N LEU A 79 -12.09 5.73 -1.43
CA LEU A 79 -10.82 5.68 -0.71
C LEU A 79 -10.10 7.04 -0.65
N TRP A 80 -10.35 7.92 -1.61
CA TRP A 80 -9.80 9.29 -1.59
C TRP A 80 -10.39 10.16 -0.47
N SER A 81 -11.61 9.85 -0.05
CA SER A 81 -12.40 10.59 0.94
C SER A 81 -12.90 9.65 2.04
N PHE A 82 -12.10 8.66 2.41
CA PHE A 82 -12.49 7.62 3.36
C PHE A 82 -12.84 8.19 4.74
N GLU A 83 -12.32 9.36 5.10
CA GLU A 83 -12.59 10.02 6.39
C GLU A 83 -14.04 10.52 6.51
N SER A 84 -14.70 10.81 5.39
CA SER A 84 -16.08 11.34 5.36
C SER A 84 -17.09 10.41 4.69
N SER A 85 -16.66 9.31 4.07
CA SER A 85 -17.55 8.38 3.35
C SER A 85 -18.17 7.33 4.27
N ASP A 86 -19.49 7.17 4.26
CA ASP A 86 -20.21 6.15 5.04
C ASP A 86 -19.95 4.70 4.61
N LEU A 87 -19.13 4.48 3.57
CA LEU A 87 -18.77 3.15 3.06
C LEU A 87 -17.70 2.45 3.91
N PHE A 88 -17.11 3.16 4.87
CA PHE A 88 -16.03 2.66 5.73
C PHE A 88 -16.47 2.63 7.19
N SER A 89 -16.24 1.48 7.83
CA SER A 89 -16.33 1.28 9.27
C SER A 89 -15.24 2.05 10.02
N ASP A 90 -15.43 2.25 11.32
CA ASP A 90 -14.45 2.92 12.18
C ASP A 90 -13.09 2.19 12.19
N ALA A 91 -13.11 0.85 12.18
CA ALA A 91 -11.92 0.03 12.09
C ALA A 91 -11.17 0.24 10.76
N GLU A 92 -11.87 0.27 9.63
CA GLU A 92 -11.27 0.57 8.33
C GLU A 92 -10.68 1.98 8.32
N ARG A 93 -11.41 2.99 8.82
CA ARG A 93 -10.91 4.37 8.90
C ARG A 93 -9.66 4.49 9.76
N ALA A 94 -9.58 3.80 10.89
CA ALA A 94 -8.38 3.79 11.72
C ALA A 94 -7.15 3.24 10.98
N ALA A 95 -7.31 2.14 10.25
CA ALA A 95 -6.24 1.56 9.43
C ALA A 95 -5.84 2.46 8.26
N LEU A 96 -6.82 3.03 7.56
CA LEU A 96 -6.59 3.93 6.42
C LEU A 96 -5.96 5.25 6.85
N SER A 97 -6.31 5.77 8.03
CA SER A 97 -5.71 6.96 8.63
C SER A 97 -4.21 6.76 8.89
N LEU A 98 -3.81 5.64 9.52
CA LEU A 98 -2.38 5.32 9.65
C LEU A 98 -1.71 5.16 8.28
N ALA A 99 -2.36 4.49 7.31
CA ALA A 99 -1.82 4.29 5.97
C ALA A 99 -1.55 5.62 5.25
N LEU A 100 -2.48 6.58 5.38
CA LEU A 100 -2.34 7.93 4.83
C LEU A 100 -1.15 8.66 5.46
N ALA A 101 -1.08 8.67 6.78
CA ALA A 101 -0.03 9.39 7.51
C ALA A 101 1.37 8.77 7.33
N ALA A 102 1.47 7.44 7.43
CA ALA A 102 2.73 6.72 7.31
C ALA A 102 3.22 6.55 5.86
N GLY A 103 2.31 6.63 4.88
CA GLY A 103 2.65 6.62 3.46
C GLY A 103 3.24 7.93 2.94
N ALA A 104 3.07 9.03 3.68
CA ALA A 104 3.63 10.33 3.34
C ALA A 104 5.16 10.40 3.48
N ALA A 105 5.78 11.33 2.75
CA ALA A 105 7.20 11.67 2.87
C ALA A 105 7.34 13.19 3.06
N PRO A 106 7.66 13.71 4.26
CA PRO A 106 8.02 12.96 5.47
C PRO A 106 6.84 12.16 6.06
N ASN A 107 7.17 11.09 6.80
CA ASN A 107 6.17 10.28 7.51
C ASN A 107 5.46 11.16 8.56
N ALA A 108 4.13 11.21 8.48
CA ALA A 108 3.28 12.04 9.32
C ALA A 108 2.56 11.24 10.43
N SER A 109 2.87 9.96 10.60
CA SER A 109 2.27 9.14 11.67
C SER A 109 2.74 9.58 13.05
N GLY A 110 1.85 9.44 14.02
CA GLY A 110 2.06 9.81 15.42
C GLY A 110 1.28 8.90 16.38
N PRO A 111 1.49 9.04 17.71
CA PRO A 111 0.92 8.16 18.74
C PRO A 111 -0.61 8.03 18.68
N GLU A 112 -1.31 9.09 18.29
CA GLU A 112 -2.77 9.14 18.14
C GLU A 112 -3.29 8.10 17.15
N HIS A 113 -2.57 7.82 16.07
CA HIS A 113 -2.95 6.79 15.10
C HIS A 113 -2.94 5.39 15.73
N PHE A 114 -1.97 5.11 16.60
CA PHE A 114 -1.86 3.82 17.30
C PHE A 114 -2.86 3.68 18.43
N VAL A 115 -3.17 4.78 19.13
CA VAL A 115 -4.25 4.82 20.13
C VAL A 115 -5.59 4.50 19.48
N GLU A 116 -5.86 5.07 18.31
CA GLU A 116 -7.09 4.78 17.57
C GLU A 116 -7.13 3.32 17.08
N LEU A 117 -6.05 2.83 16.46
CA LEU A 117 -5.97 1.44 16.00
C LEU A 117 -6.24 0.42 17.10
N ARG A 118 -5.72 0.64 18.32
CA ARG A 118 -5.91 -0.29 19.45
C ARG A 118 -7.35 -0.40 19.95
N LYS A 119 -8.26 0.48 19.51
CA LYS A 119 -9.70 0.33 19.77
C LYS A 119 -10.32 -0.78 18.93
N HIS A 120 -9.70 -1.13 17.79
CA HIS A 120 -10.27 -2.02 16.78
C HIS A 120 -9.41 -3.25 16.46
N PHE A 121 -8.10 -3.16 16.67
CA PHE A 121 -7.12 -4.17 16.27
C PHE A 121 -6.22 -4.60 17.42
N THR A 122 -5.84 -5.88 17.42
CA THR A 122 -4.78 -6.40 18.29
C THR A 122 -3.41 -5.90 17.85
N ASP A 123 -2.40 -5.97 18.72
CA ASP A 123 -1.03 -5.62 18.34
C ASP A 123 -0.52 -6.46 17.15
N SER A 124 -0.91 -7.74 17.05
CA SER A 124 -0.59 -8.61 15.89
C SER A 124 -1.20 -8.08 14.59
N GLN A 125 -2.46 -7.66 14.61
CA GLN A 125 -3.14 -7.08 13.46
C GLN A 125 -2.51 -5.73 13.05
N ILE A 126 -2.11 -4.92 14.03
CA ILE A 126 -1.40 -3.65 13.77
C ILE A 126 -0.06 -3.90 13.09
N ILE A 127 0.68 -4.95 13.49
CA ILE A 127 1.91 -5.37 12.82
C ILE A 127 1.64 -5.76 11.35
N GLU A 128 0.55 -6.48 11.06
CA GLU A 128 0.18 -6.80 9.68
C GLU A 128 -0.11 -5.54 8.85
N ILE A 129 -0.81 -4.55 9.41
CA ILE A 129 -1.09 -3.27 8.75
C ILE A 129 0.22 -2.51 8.46
N LEU A 130 1.13 -2.43 9.44
CA LEU A 130 2.44 -1.81 9.27
C LEU A 130 3.28 -2.50 8.20
N ALA A 131 3.24 -3.84 8.14
CA ALA A 131 3.96 -4.61 7.14
C ALA A 131 3.47 -4.28 5.72
N VAL A 132 2.16 -4.11 5.52
CA VAL A 132 1.58 -3.67 4.25
C VAL A 132 2.06 -2.27 3.88
N ILE A 133 2.01 -1.31 4.81
CA ILE A 133 2.47 0.07 4.57
C ILE A 133 3.95 0.08 4.18
N ALA A 134 4.80 -0.65 4.91
CA ALA A 134 6.23 -0.71 4.63
C ALA A 134 6.52 -1.38 3.27
N ALA A 135 5.84 -2.48 2.95
CA ALA A 135 5.98 -3.14 1.65
C ALA A 135 5.48 -2.26 0.49
N GLY A 136 4.37 -1.55 0.73
CA GLY A 136 3.88 -0.50 -0.16
C GLY A 136 4.92 0.59 -0.38
N GLY A 137 5.55 1.09 0.68
CA GLY A 137 6.59 2.11 0.60
C GLY A 137 7.81 1.68 -0.23
N TYR A 138 8.24 0.41 -0.12
CA TYR A 138 9.29 -0.15 -0.98
C TYR A 138 8.88 -0.10 -2.46
N LEU A 139 7.68 -0.60 -2.78
CA LEU A 139 7.14 -0.60 -4.14
C LEU A 139 6.90 0.80 -4.69
N ASN A 140 6.38 1.71 -3.86
CA ASN A 140 6.09 3.09 -4.22
C ASN A 140 7.37 3.82 -4.60
N ARG A 141 8.43 3.68 -3.79
CA ARG A 141 9.73 4.30 -4.11
C ARG A 141 10.31 3.73 -5.39
N TRP A 142 10.29 2.41 -5.57
CA TRP A 142 10.82 1.79 -6.78
C TRP A 142 10.07 2.30 -8.02
N ASN A 143 8.76 2.09 -8.06
CA ASN A 143 7.92 2.35 -9.24
C ASN A 143 7.67 3.84 -9.53
N ALA A 144 7.85 4.74 -8.57
CA ALA A 144 7.82 6.17 -8.85
C ALA A 144 9.17 6.72 -9.34
N THR A 145 10.27 6.00 -9.04
CA THR A 145 11.63 6.41 -9.40
C THR A 145 12.02 5.96 -10.80
N ILE A 146 11.51 4.82 -11.28
CA ILE A 146 11.75 4.31 -12.63
C ILE A 146 10.56 4.61 -13.54
#